data_AF-A0A6C1S2Q8-F1
#
_entry.id   AF-A0A6C1S2Q8-F1
#
_cell.length_a   1.000
_cell.length_b   1.000
_cell.length_c   1.000
_cell.angle_alpha   90.00
_cell.angle_beta   90.00
_cell.angle_gamma   90.00
#
_symmetry.space_group_name_H-M   'P 1'
#
loop_
_entity.id
_entity.type
_entity.pdbx_description
1 polymer ?
#
loop_
_entity_poly.entity_id
_entity_poly.type
_entity_poly.pdbx_seq_one_letter_code
_entity_poly.pdbx_strand_id
1 'polypeptide(L)'
;MVFVISNLEGRGIIPIYEQTTLNAMPKIFILSLIILFTGSAICNEHTTNKTGTAPPVVIELCDNDWGENNTLFKTEITITNSSDLAVSFDVKFSIQEDSFLFNEKPPLPVSGPDDEGTLGIPLVGYELAEGIISVTVDPGSTVILSPVESLKLSTGAYFAAFRVSSPEITQLLYKNHFIMPAKLENVTSDSRFGVNASTPDLAEYHNKMGLGWVRFENLKWAFISPEKDKFFFDGSVPPWYVDQDRIIKEYTEEYNLNYLPYVFQTPDWATTAPPGHNNSLGFPPEDFKDYGTAIFQIVARYGSKQHPADKLLTNDKVSGMDLLRVIELWNEPNLNAEAWGPWVGTIEDFFEIFRIGAEAAKKADPGILVTSCGWAGIHLEDNIGQMETYRYSDGKTPVDFADILNVHFYSGKADPEISTVDYNVERGADPDPGDKTYEDHLRELVSWWDRVKPGNHPIWLTETGYDVDGPIGLDERYQAAKLPRVAMIAFAAGIDKVFIYRERGSHGTQHAGAGFLRNDNSIRPSWFSYSTLVRQLNGVETVKVPRLIFKDNEKIWGYLWERDGEKLLAVWSLEDDTVLPLNLGECTVTDSFGKKRVLKVNNNLNIGIFPLYISNITNIDALVNQF
;
A
#
# COMPACT_ATOMS: atom_id res chain seq x y z
N MET A 1 -15.47 -19.14 -1.05
CA MET A 1 -14.39 -18.43 -0.34
C MET A 1 -14.40 -18.86 1.12
N VAL A 2 -13.46 -19.71 1.53
CA VAL A 2 -13.20 -20.03 2.94
C VAL A 2 -11.79 -19.50 3.22
N PHE A 3 -11.70 -18.47 4.04
CA PHE A 3 -10.43 -18.10 4.66
C PHE A 3 -10.14 -19.16 5.72
N VAL A 4 -9.06 -19.91 5.56
CA VAL A 4 -8.51 -20.73 6.65
C VAL A 4 -7.78 -19.76 7.58
N ILE A 5 -8.51 -19.31 8.60
CA ILE A 5 -7.97 -18.60 9.75
C ILE A 5 -7.42 -19.67 10.69
N SER A 6 -6.10 -19.72 10.88
CA SER A 6 -5.50 -20.47 11.97
C SER A 6 -5.78 -19.75 13.29
N ASN A 7 -6.88 -20.10 13.96
CA ASN A 7 -7.11 -19.67 15.34
C ASN A 7 -6.36 -20.63 16.29
N LEU A 8 -5.27 -20.13 16.86
CA LEU A 8 -4.75 -20.64 18.13
C LEU A 8 -5.67 -20.11 19.23
N GLU A 9 -6.61 -20.94 19.66
CA GLU A 9 -6.99 -21.17 21.06
C GLU A 9 -8.33 -21.90 21.11
N GLY A 10 -8.32 -23.06 21.80
CA GLY A 10 -9.42 -24.01 21.78
C GLY A 10 -10.68 -23.49 22.46
N ARG A 11 -11.82 -23.70 21.80
CA ARG A 11 -13.10 -24.16 22.37
C ARG A 11 -14.01 -24.61 21.22
N GLY A 12 -14.58 -25.80 21.38
CA GLY A 12 -15.13 -26.64 20.31
C GLY A 12 -16.34 -26.09 19.56
N ILE A 13 -16.49 -26.57 18.32
CA ILE A 13 -17.65 -26.38 17.46
C ILE A 13 -18.36 -27.73 17.31
N ILE A 14 -19.67 -27.75 17.58
CA ILE A 14 -20.59 -28.83 17.24
C ILE A 14 -21.08 -28.59 15.79
N PRO A 15 -21.02 -29.55 14.87
CA PRO A 15 -21.49 -29.35 13.51
C PRO A 15 -23.00 -29.63 13.43
N ILE A 16 -23.75 -28.75 12.75
CA ILE A 16 -25.08 -29.08 12.24
C ILE A 16 -25.04 -28.92 10.72
N TYR A 17 -25.06 -30.07 10.03
CA TYR A 17 -25.47 -30.19 8.64
C TYR A 17 -26.99 -30.27 8.60
N GLU A 18 -27.64 -29.54 7.68
CA GLU A 18 -28.67 -30.15 6.81
C GLU A 18 -29.09 -29.21 5.67
N GLN A 19 -29.06 -29.77 4.46
CA GLN A 19 -29.79 -29.30 3.30
C GLN A 19 -31.29 -29.52 3.53
N THR A 20 -32.14 -28.57 3.14
CA THR A 20 -33.45 -28.91 2.57
C THR A 20 -34.01 -27.78 1.72
N THR A 21 -34.46 -28.17 0.54
CA THR A 21 -35.26 -27.45 -0.46
C THR A 21 -36.58 -26.94 0.09
N LEU A 22 -37.02 -25.73 -0.33
CA LEU A 22 -38.45 -25.40 -0.33
C LEU A 22 -38.84 -24.39 -1.42
N ASN A 23 -39.74 -24.85 -2.30
CA ASN A 23 -40.51 -24.08 -3.26
C ASN A 23 -41.78 -23.48 -2.60
N ALA A 24 -42.18 -22.30 -3.09
CA ALA A 24 -43.54 -21.75 -3.23
C ALA A 24 -44.29 -21.03 -2.06
N MET A 25 -44.63 -19.76 -2.36
CA MET A 25 -45.74 -18.86 -1.90
C MET A 25 -45.61 -18.07 -0.57
N PRO A 26 -46.36 -16.95 -0.39
CA PRO A 26 -46.62 -15.81 -1.29
C PRO A 26 -46.38 -14.43 -0.63
N LYS A 27 -46.38 -13.37 -1.47
CA LYS A 27 -46.21 -11.95 -1.14
C LYS A 27 -47.06 -11.47 0.05
N ILE A 28 -46.41 -10.94 1.09
CA ILE A 28 -46.99 -10.00 2.07
C ILE A 28 -46.01 -8.85 2.28
N PHE A 29 -46.57 -7.64 2.28
CA PHE A 29 -45.97 -6.31 2.44
C PHE A 29 -44.84 -6.23 3.48
N ILE A 30 -43.68 -5.69 3.07
CA ILE A 30 -42.71 -5.06 3.98
C ILE A 30 -42.58 -3.60 3.55
N LEU A 31 -43.01 -2.72 4.47
CA LEU A 31 -42.81 -1.29 4.43
C LEU A 31 -41.30 -1.00 4.52
N SER A 32 -40.87 -0.02 3.72
CA SER A 32 -39.51 0.48 3.59
C SER A 32 -38.84 0.82 4.93
N LEU A 33 -37.68 0.21 5.16
CA LEU A 33 -36.61 0.79 5.98
C LEU A 33 -35.33 0.71 5.15
N ILE A 34 -35.12 1.70 4.28
CA ILE A 34 -33.83 1.91 3.62
C ILE A 34 -32.94 2.54 4.69
N ILE A 35 -32.20 1.71 5.43
CA ILE A 35 -30.99 2.15 6.10
C ILE A 35 -29.92 2.12 5.01
N LEU A 36 -29.65 3.29 4.43
CA LEU A 36 -28.41 3.54 3.70
C LEU A 36 -27.28 3.41 4.72
N PHE A 37 -26.60 2.26 4.73
CA PHE A 37 -25.25 2.20 5.27
C PHE A 37 -24.34 2.94 4.28
N THR A 38 -24.23 4.25 4.45
CA THR A 38 -23.07 5.00 3.95
C THR A 38 -21.85 4.54 4.74
N GLY A 39 -20.71 4.36 4.06
CA GLY A 39 -19.45 3.96 4.68
C GLY A 39 -19.15 4.80 5.91
N SER A 40 -18.75 4.13 6.98
CA SER A 40 -18.38 4.75 8.25
C SER A 40 -17.04 5.46 8.06
N ALA A 41 -17.07 6.74 7.69
CA ALA A 41 -15.93 7.64 7.89
C ALA A 41 -15.61 7.69 9.39
N ILE A 42 -14.33 7.62 9.75
CA ILE A 42 -13.89 7.74 11.14
C ILE A 42 -13.99 9.24 11.51
N CYS A 43 -15.16 9.67 11.96
CA CYS A 43 -15.35 10.96 12.61
C CYS A 43 -14.84 10.83 14.05
N ASN A 44 -13.82 11.60 14.42
CA ASN A 44 -13.41 11.71 15.81
C ASN A 44 -14.31 12.74 16.49
N GLU A 45 -15.26 12.25 17.28
CA GLU A 45 -16.19 13.08 18.04
C GLU A 45 -15.68 13.30 19.47
N HIS A 46 -15.44 14.56 19.82
CA HIS A 46 -15.21 14.96 21.22
C HIS A 46 -16.38 15.78 21.74
N THR A 47 -17.17 15.14 22.61
CA THR A 47 -18.34 15.74 23.24
C THR A 47 -18.08 15.95 24.73
N THR A 48 -17.99 17.20 25.18
CA THR A 48 -17.96 17.53 26.61
C THR A 48 -19.34 17.99 27.06
N ASN A 49 -20.06 17.12 27.77
CA ASN A 49 -21.35 17.47 28.37
C ASN A 49 -21.16 18.06 29.76
N LYS A 50 -21.74 19.24 30.00
CA LYS A 50 -21.77 19.84 31.35
C LYS A 50 -22.73 19.12 32.32
N THR A 51 -23.66 18.29 31.84
CA THR A 51 -24.83 17.83 32.63
C THR A 51 -25.00 16.31 32.78
N GLY A 52 -24.16 15.47 32.18
CA GLY A 52 -24.14 14.01 32.44
C GLY A 52 -25.31 13.18 31.89
N THR A 53 -26.31 13.78 31.23
CA THR A 53 -27.37 13.08 30.48
C THR A 53 -27.12 13.16 28.98
N ALA A 54 -27.47 12.12 28.21
CA ALA A 54 -27.38 12.17 26.74
C ALA A 54 -28.21 13.37 26.21
N PRO A 55 -27.62 14.26 25.39
CA PRO A 55 -28.31 15.46 24.97
C PRO A 55 -29.47 15.10 24.02
N PRO A 56 -30.56 15.88 24.01
CA PRO A 56 -31.64 15.77 23.03
C PRO A 56 -31.23 16.36 21.67
N VAL A 57 -29.95 16.38 21.34
CA VAL A 57 -29.41 16.99 20.11
C VAL A 57 -28.33 16.06 19.56
N VAL A 58 -28.45 15.71 18.28
CA VAL A 58 -27.46 14.94 17.53
C VAL A 58 -26.82 15.86 16.50
N ILE A 59 -25.48 15.87 16.46
CA ILE A 59 -24.70 16.70 15.53
C ILE A 59 -23.74 15.79 14.77
N GLU A 60 -23.85 15.78 13.45
CA GLU A 60 -23.08 14.89 12.57
C GLU A 60 -22.39 15.70 11.47
N LEU A 61 -21.19 15.26 11.06
CA LEU A 61 -20.52 15.71 9.84
C LEU A 61 -20.82 14.73 8.71
N CYS A 62 -21.39 15.22 7.61
CA CYS A 62 -21.70 14.43 6.43
C CYS A 62 -20.87 14.95 5.24
N ASP A 63 -19.92 14.15 4.74
CA ASP A 63 -19.23 14.35 3.46
C ASP A 63 -18.20 13.22 3.23
N ASN A 64 -17.75 13.04 1.99
CA ASN A 64 -16.66 12.14 1.66
C ASN A 64 -15.35 12.64 2.31
N ASP A 65 -14.44 11.71 2.64
CA ASP A 65 -13.13 12.04 3.19
C ASP A 65 -12.19 12.69 2.15
N TRP A 66 -12.62 12.76 0.89
CA TRP A 66 -11.80 13.24 -0.21
C TRP A 66 -12.60 13.90 -1.35
N GLY A 67 -11.90 14.72 -2.14
CA GLY A 67 -12.40 15.38 -3.34
C GLY A 67 -11.42 15.32 -4.52
N GLU A 68 -11.84 15.80 -5.69
CA GLU A 68 -10.95 15.93 -6.85
C GLU A 68 -10.30 17.31 -6.90
N ASN A 69 -9.19 17.42 -7.63
CA ASN A 69 -8.47 18.69 -7.71
C ASN A 69 -9.36 19.82 -8.25
N ASN A 70 -9.37 20.96 -7.56
CA ASN A 70 -10.20 22.13 -7.86
C ASN A 70 -11.72 21.91 -7.74
N THR A 71 -12.17 20.85 -7.05
CA THR A 71 -13.58 20.75 -6.65
C THR A 71 -13.89 21.70 -5.51
N LEU A 72 -15.15 22.14 -5.44
CA LEU A 72 -15.64 22.90 -4.30
C LEU A 72 -15.59 22.01 -3.06
N PHE A 73 -14.93 22.50 -2.01
CA PHE A 73 -15.01 21.88 -0.70
C PHE A 73 -16.45 21.95 -0.21
N LYS A 74 -17.02 20.81 0.18
CA LYS A 74 -18.41 20.73 0.59
C LYS A 74 -18.56 19.83 1.80
N THR A 75 -18.43 20.41 2.99
CA THR A 75 -18.78 19.71 4.23
C THR A 75 -20.13 20.20 4.74
N GLU A 76 -21.00 19.25 5.06
CA GLU A 76 -22.31 19.50 5.64
C GLU A 76 -22.31 19.13 7.13
N ILE A 77 -22.94 19.98 7.93
CA ILE A 77 -23.19 19.73 9.36
C ILE A 77 -24.68 19.54 9.53
N THR A 78 -25.07 18.39 10.05
CA THR A 78 -26.47 18.08 10.36
C THR A 78 -26.69 18.27 11.86
N ILE A 79 -27.62 19.16 12.24
CA ILE A 79 -28.04 19.39 13.62
C ILE A 79 -29.49 18.94 13.75
N THR A 80 -29.73 17.91 14.56
CA THR A 80 -31.08 17.41 14.86
C THR A 80 -31.45 17.72 16.29
N ASN A 81 -32.52 18.48 16.51
CA ASN A 81 -33.05 18.83 17.82
C ASN A 81 -34.25 17.94 18.17
N SER A 82 -34.07 16.98 19.08
CA SER A 82 -35.13 16.12 19.61
C SER A 82 -35.75 16.64 20.92
N SER A 83 -35.42 17.87 21.35
CA SER A 83 -36.04 18.48 22.52
C SER A 83 -37.43 19.06 22.19
N ASP A 84 -38.14 19.47 23.24
CA ASP A 84 -39.43 20.14 23.17
C ASP A 84 -39.34 21.67 22.99
N LEU A 85 -38.13 22.22 22.97
CA LEU A 85 -37.87 23.65 22.81
C LEU A 85 -36.96 23.94 21.62
N ALA A 86 -37.11 25.12 21.00
CA ALA A 86 -36.19 25.57 19.98
C ALA A 86 -34.82 25.85 20.62
N VAL A 87 -33.75 25.38 19.99
CA VAL A 87 -32.37 25.57 20.49
C VAL A 87 -31.59 26.39 19.48
N SER A 88 -30.92 27.45 19.95
CA SER A 88 -30.03 28.26 19.12
C SER A 88 -28.59 27.78 19.30
N PHE A 89 -27.89 27.61 18.18
CA PHE A 89 -26.51 27.19 18.10
C PHE A 89 -25.67 28.22 17.37
N ASP A 90 -24.48 28.48 17.88
CA ASP A 90 -23.38 29.09 17.14
C ASP A 90 -22.44 27.99 16.65
N VAL A 91 -22.24 27.95 15.34
CA VAL A 91 -21.36 27.00 14.65
C VAL A 91 -20.13 27.76 14.19
N LYS A 92 -19.06 27.72 14.99
CA LYS A 92 -17.75 28.23 14.57
C LYS A 92 -17.06 27.17 13.72
N PHE A 93 -16.47 27.55 12.60
CA PHE A 93 -15.73 26.63 11.75
C PHE A 93 -14.34 27.18 11.40
N SER A 94 -13.41 26.27 11.11
CA SER A 94 -12.08 26.58 10.56
C SER A 94 -11.66 25.46 9.60
N ILE A 95 -11.22 25.84 8.41
CA ILE A 95 -10.63 24.95 7.41
C ILE A 95 -9.15 25.33 7.30
N GLN A 96 -8.26 24.38 7.57
CA GLN A 96 -6.82 24.61 7.64
C GLN A 96 -6.08 23.62 6.73
N GLU A 97 -4.90 23.98 6.24
CA GLU A 97 -3.97 23.03 5.63
C GLU A 97 -3.39 22.10 6.72
N ASP A 98 -3.27 20.81 6.44
CA ASP A 98 -2.76 19.81 7.41
C ASP A 98 -1.58 19.01 6.83
N SER A 99 -0.42 19.65 6.77
CA SER A 99 0.80 19.06 6.19
C SER A 99 1.42 17.95 7.06
N PHE A 100 0.97 17.76 8.30
CA PHE A 100 1.57 16.83 9.26
C PHE A 100 0.62 15.73 9.75
N LEU A 101 -0.62 15.70 9.24
CA LEU A 101 -1.75 14.94 9.75
C LEU A 101 -1.88 15.07 11.25
N PHE A 102 -2.77 15.96 11.67
CA PHE A 102 -3.04 16.22 13.08
C PHE A 102 -3.21 14.90 13.84
N ASN A 103 -2.24 14.61 14.72
CA ASN A 103 -2.27 13.45 15.60
C ASN A 103 -3.05 13.87 16.84
N GLU A 104 -4.03 13.08 17.26
CA GLU A 104 -4.91 13.35 18.41
C GLU A 104 -4.18 13.35 19.78
N LYS A 105 -3.03 14.01 19.92
CA LYS A 105 -2.75 14.66 21.19
C LYS A 105 -3.59 15.92 21.15
N PRO A 106 -4.75 15.97 21.83
CA PRO A 106 -5.55 17.19 21.88
C PRO A 106 -4.60 18.34 22.23
N PRO A 107 -4.73 19.52 21.61
CA PRO A 107 -3.99 20.67 22.09
C PRO A 107 -4.26 20.73 23.59
N LEU A 108 -3.19 20.67 24.40
CA LEU A 108 -3.30 21.03 25.81
C LEU A 108 -4.08 22.36 25.82
N PRO A 109 -5.15 22.47 26.62
CA PRO A 109 -6.00 23.65 26.61
C PRO A 109 -5.09 24.87 26.65
N VAL A 110 -5.22 25.74 25.64
CA VAL A 110 -4.38 26.93 25.51
C VAL A 110 -4.58 27.71 26.81
N SER A 111 -3.55 27.73 27.66
CA SER A 111 -3.58 28.41 28.94
C SER A 111 -3.51 29.91 28.72
N GLY A 112 -4.61 30.47 28.22
CA GLY A 112 -4.95 31.89 28.33
C GLY A 112 -5.69 32.12 29.65
N PRO A 113 -5.54 33.28 30.30
CA PRO A 113 -6.06 33.55 31.64
C PRO A 113 -7.60 33.54 31.78
N ASP A 114 -8.37 33.23 30.73
CA ASP A 114 -9.85 33.27 30.73
C ASP A 114 -10.55 31.95 30.29
N ASP A 115 -9.84 30.86 29.98
CA ASP A 115 -10.44 29.68 29.30
C ASP A 115 -10.11 28.31 29.96
N GLU A 116 -10.29 28.20 31.28
CA GLU A 116 -10.36 26.87 31.92
C GLU A 116 -11.67 26.16 31.52
N GLY A 117 -11.69 25.51 30.34
CA GLY A 117 -12.67 24.48 30.01
C GLY A 117 -13.39 24.58 28.65
N THR A 118 -12.98 25.44 27.72
CA THR A 118 -13.58 25.50 26.38
C THR A 118 -12.77 24.67 25.37
N LEU A 119 -13.43 23.72 24.70
CA LEU A 119 -12.86 23.02 23.54
C LEU A 119 -12.63 24.04 22.41
N GLY A 120 -11.38 24.50 22.25
CA GLY A 120 -10.96 25.34 21.13
C GLY A 120 -10.78 24.51 19.85
N ILE A 121 -10.93 25.15 18.69
CA ILE A 121 -10.56 24.52 17.42
C ILE A 121 -9.02 24.44 17.37
N PRO A 122 -8.41 23.25 17.15
CA PRO A 122 -6.97 23.11 17.05
C PRO A 122 -6.39 23.95 15.90
N LEU A 123 -5.23 24.55 16.12
CA LEU A 123 -4.43 25.17 15.05
C LEU A 123 -3.45 24.12 14.53
N VAL A 124 -3.72 23.59 13.34
CA VAL A 124 -2.93 22.52 12.71
C VAL A 124 -2.11 22.99 11.52
N GLY A 125 -2.45 24.17 10.97
CA GLY A 125 -1.70 24.76 9.88
C GLY A 125 -2.25 26.10 9.41
N TYR A 126 -2.05 26.41 8.13
CA TYR A 126 -2.49 27.68 7.56
C TYR A 126 -4.01 27.69 7.39
N GLU A 127 -4.68 28.69 7.95
CA GLU A 127 -6.13 28.83 7.86
C GLU A 127 -6.56 29.36 6.49
N LEU A 128 -7.47 28.64 5.85
CA LEU A 128 -8.02 28.94 4.53
C LEU A 128 -9.39 29.60 4.60
N ALA A 129 -10.17 29.23 5.62
CA ALA A 129 -11.48 29.81 5.88
C ALA A 129 -11.82 29.64 7.35
N GLU A 130 -12.40 30.68 7.96
CA GLU A 130 -13.06 30.60 9.26
C GLU A 130 -14.35 31.40 9.24
N GLY A 131 -15.24 31.11 10.18
CA GLY A 131 -16.47 31.87 10.34
C GLY A 131 -17.35 31.34 11.46
N ILE A 132 -18.48 32.02 11.66
CA ILE A 132 -19.50 31.65 12.63
C ILE A 132 -20.86 31.74 11.94
N ILE A 133 -21.66 30.68 12.08
CA ILE A 133 -23.05 30.65 11.63
C ILE A 133 -23.95 30.44 12.84
N SER A 134 -24.89 31.35 13.05
CA SER A 134 -25.92 31.18 14.07
C SER A 134 -27.17 30.58 13.44
N VAL A 135 -27.69 29.52 14.05
CA VAL A 135 -28.89 28.81 13.59
C VAL A 135 -29.81 28.51 14.77
N THR A 136 -31.12 28.63 14.58
CA THR A 136 -32.12 28.12 15.52
C THR A 136 -32.75 26.87 14.93
N VAL A 137 -32.74 25.77 15.68
CA VAL A 137 -33.33 24.50 15.28
C VAL A 137 -34.59 24.26 16.10
N ASP A 138 -35.74 24.22 15.41
CA ASP A 138 -37.05 24.01 16.04
C ASP A 138 -37.17 22.62 16.69
N PRO A 139 -38.08 22.44 17.66
CA PRO A 139 -38.36 21.13 18.27
C PRO A 139 -38.66 20.06 17.22
N GLY A 140 -38.06 18.88 17.35
CA GLY A 140 -38.26 17.75 16.45
C GLY A 140 -37.79 17.95 15.01
N SER A 141 -36.95 18.97 14.76
CA SER A 141 -36.49 19.34 13.41
C SER A 141 -35.00 19.10 13.21
N THR A 142 -34.60 19.01 11.94
CA THR A 142 -33.21 18.89 11.51
C THR A 142 -32.84 20.06 10.59
N VAL A 143 -31.67 20.65 10.81
CA VAL A 143 -31.08 21.65 9.90
C VAL A 143 -29.75 21.13 9.37
N ILE A 144 -29.51 21.35 8.08
CA ILE A 144 -28.24 21.06 7.41
C ILE A 144 -27.57 22.39 7.08
N LEU A 145 -26.31 22.55 7.50
CA LEU A 145 -25.50 23.72 7.24
C LEU A 145 -24.34 23.38 6.31
N SER A 146 -24.09 24.22 5.31
CA SER A 146 -22.88 24.17 4.47
C SER A 146 -22.07 25.45 4.67
N PRO A 147 -21.27 25.55 5.75
CA PRO A 147 -20.62 26.80 6.12
C PRO A 147 -19.61 27.34 5.10
N VAL A 148 -19.18 26.49 4.16
CA VAL A 148 -18.17 26.82 3.16
C VAL A 148 -18.75 26.50 1.78
N GLU A 149 -19.24 27.51 1.07
CA GLU A 149 -19.90 27.32 -0.24
C GLU A 149 -18.98 27.58 -1.45
N SER A 150 -17.82 28.23 -1.27
CA SER A 150 -16.99 28.73 -2.38
C SER A 150 -15.49 28.42 -2.27
N LEU A 151 -15.07 27.67 -1.25
CA LEU A 151 -13.67 27.32 -1.08
C LEU A 151 -13.27 26.24 -2.09
N LYS A 152 -12.35 26.59 -3.00
CA LYS A 152 -11.72 25.62 -3.89
C LYS A 152 -10.41 25.18 -3.28
N LEU A 153 -10.26 23.87 -3.12
CA LEU A 153 -9.04 23.28 -2.60
C LEU A 153 -8.22 22.67 -3.74
N SER A 154 -6.91 22.89 -3.68
CA SER A 154 -5.95 22.19 -4.53
C SER A 154 -5.60 20.83 -3.92
N THR A 155 -4.86 19.99 -4.64
CA THR A 155 -4.21 18.81 -4.05
C THR A 155 -3.51 19.13 -2.72
N GLY A 156 -3.73 18.29 -1.72
CA GLY A 156 -3.25 18.49 -0.35
C GLY A 156 -4.10 17.74 0.68
N ALA A 157 -3.66 17.80 1.94
CA ALA A 157 -4.45 17.42 3.11
C ALA A 157 -4.93 18.66 3.85
N TYR A 158 -6.15 18.59 4.35
CA TYR A 158 -6.85 19.69 5.01
C TYR A 158 -7.52 19.19 6.27
N PHE A 159 -7.64 20.07 7.26
CA PHE A 159 -8.34 19.82 8.49
C PHE A 159 -9.58 20.71 8.53
N ALA A 160 -10.74 20.08 8.61
CA ALA A 160 -12.02 20.78 8.72
C ALA A 160 -12.55 20.58 10.14
N ALA A 161 -12.68 21.67 10.89
CA ALA A 161 -13.15 21.65 12.27
C ALA A 161 -14.34 22.58 12.49
N PHE A 162 -15.26 22.11 13.34
CA PHE A 162 -16.54 22.73 13.63
C PHE A 162 -16.80 22.66 15.13
N ARG A 163 -16.92 23.80 15.77
CA ARG A 163 -17.32 23.93 17.16
C ARG A 163 -18.77 24.39 17.19
N VAL A 164 -19.67 23.49 17.57
CA VAL A 164 -21.10 23.78 17.72
C VAL A 164 -21.38 24.06 19.19
N SER A 165 -21.91 25.24 19.49
CA SER A 165 -22.12 25.73 20.85
C SER A 165 -23.53 26.27 21.05
N SER A 166 -24.16 25.88 22.14
CA SER A 166 -25.34 26.51 22.73
C SER A 166 -25.05 26.82 24.21
N PRO A 167 -25.95 27.45 24.98
CA PRO A 167 -25.74 27.65 26.41
C PRO A 167 -25.47 26.35 27.20
N GLU A 168 -25.99 25.21 26.71
CA GLU A 168 -25.93 23.92 27.41
C GLU A 168 -24.98 22.91 26.77
N ILE A 169 -24.70 23.04 25.47
CA ILE A 169 -23.95 22.06 24.67
C ILE A 169 -22.74 22.73 24.05
N THR A 170 -21.58 22.07 24.09
CA THR A 170 -20.42 22.43 23.26
C THR A 170 -19.82 21.14 22.73
N GLN A 171 -19.80 21.01 21.41
CA GLN A 171 -19.23 19.85 20.70
C GLN A 171 -18.20 20.34 19.69
N LEU A 172 -17.06 19.65 19.65
CA LEU A 172 -16.04 19.84 18.63
C LEU A 172 -16.07 18.63 17.70
N LEU A 173 -16.31 18.91 16.43
CA LEU A 173 -16.32 17.95 15.34
C LEU A 173 -15.17 18.30 14.41
N TYR A 174 -14.40 17.32 13.98
CA TYR A 174 -13.37 17.58 12.99
C TYR A 174 -13.09 16.35 12.14
N LYS A 175 -12.53 16.58 10.96
CA LYS A 175 -12.06 15.52 10.07
C LYS A 175 -10.89 15.99 9.21
N ASN A 176 -10.09 15.02 8.79
CA ASN A 176 -9.15 15.22 7.70
C ASN A 176 -9.90 15.12 6.36
N HIS A 177 -9.59 16.02 5.44
CA HIS A 177 -10.13 16.04 4.09
C HIS A 177 -8.98 16.10 3.09
N PHE A 178 -8.97 15.20 2.12
CA PHE A 178 -7.88 15.07 1.17
C PHE A 178 -8.33 15.44 -0.24
N ILE A 179 -7.51 16.16 -0.97
CA ILE A 179 -7.79 16.44 -2.39
C ILE A 179 -6.85 15.62 -3.24
N MET A 180 -7.41 14.75 -4.07
CA MET A 180 -6.65 13.91 -4.98
C MET A 180 -5.85 14.75 -5.98
N PRO A 181 -4.63 14.31 -6.34
CA PRO A 181 -3.95 14.86 -7.50
C PRO A 181 -4.66 14.47 -8.80
N ALA A 182 -4.41 15.26 -9.85
CA ALA A 182 -4.75 14.86 -11.20
C ALA A 182 -4.01 13.58 -11.60
N LYS A 183 -4.60 12.78 -12.48
CA LYS A 183 -3.98 11.58 -13.05
C LYS A 183 -2.62 11.93 -13.68
N LEU A 184 -1.65 11.04 -13.52
CA LEU A 184 -0.33 11.19 -14.12
C LEU A 184 -0.39 10.67 -15.57
N GLU A 185 -0.20 11.55 -16.55
CA GLU A 185 -0.48 11.28 -17.98
C GLU A 185 0.57 10.40 -18.70
N ASN A 186 1.70 10.06 -18.07
CA ASN A 186 2.81 9.34 -18.71
C ASN A 186 3.40 8.24 -17.81
N VAL A 187 2.57 7.33 -17.31
CA VAL A 187 3.07 6.16 -16.58
C VAL A 187 3.45 5.07 -17.58
N THR A 188 4.73 4.70 -17.62
CA THR A 188 5.28 3.68 -18.54
C THR A 188 5.73 2.43 -17.77
N SER A 189 6.21 1.41 -18.50
CA SER A 189 6.91 0.24 -17.94
C SER A 189 8.15 0.58 -17.13
N ASP A 190 8.72 1.76 -17.35
CA ASP A 190 9.90 2.23 -16.61
C ASP A 190 9.52 2.75 -15.22
N SER A 191 8.22 2.90 -14.93
CA SER A 191 7.74 3.23 -13.59
C SER A 191 8.36 2.31 -12.54
N ARG A 192 8.86 2.91 -11.48
CA ARG A 192 9.51 2.23 -10.35
C ARG A 192 8.52 1.78 -9.28
N PHE A 193 7.24 2.07 -9.49
CA PHE A 193 6.19 1.95 -8.49
C PHE A 193 5.16 0.90 -8.88
N GLY A 194 4.97 -0.07 -7.99
CA GLY A 194 3.93 -1.08 -8.11
C GLY A 194 3.15 -1.31 -6.82
N VAL A 195 2.14 -2.17 -6.91
CA VAL A 195 1.30 -2.61 -5.80
C VAL A 195 0.96 -4.09 -5.95
N ASN A 196 0.83 -4.79 -4.83
CA ASN A 196 0.30 -6.15 -4.79
C ASN A 196 -1.23 -6.10 -4.84
N ALA A 197 -1.80 -6.84 -5.79
CA ALA A 197 -3.23 -6.85 -6.07
C ALA A 197 -3.77 -8.26 -6.28
N SER A 198 -5.06 -8.39 -6.01
CA SER A 198 -5.83 -9.63 -6.05
C SER A 198 -6.99 -9.59 -7.03
N THR A 199 -7.42 -8.38 -7.41
CA THR A 199 -8.54 -8.12 -8.31
C THR A 199 -8.33 -6.80 -9.05
N PRO A 200 -8.75 -6.68 -10.32
CA PRO A 200 -8.67 -5.42 -11.07
C PRO A 200 -9.66 -4.34 -10.60
N ASP A 201 -10.58 -4.65 -9.67
CA ASP A 201 -11.62 -3.72 -9.21
C ASP A 201 -11.07 -2.38 -8.65
N LEU A 202 -9.79 -2.34 -8.26
CA LEU A 202 -9.12 -1.16 -7.73
C LEU A 202 -8.08 -0.55 -8.68
N ALA A 203 -7.97 -1.07 -9.90
CA ALA A 203 -6.97 -0.63 -10.88
C ALA A 203 -7.10 0.86 -11.25
N GLU A 204 -8.32 1.41 -11.25
CA GLU A 204 -8.52 2.86 -11.45
C GLU A 204 -7.82 3.70 -10.36
N TYR A 205 -7.93 3.30 -9.09
CA TYR A 205 -7.27 3.99 -7.98
C TYR A 205 -5.75 3.89 -8.09
N HIS A 206 -5.22 2.73 -8.47
CA HIS A 206 -3.79 2.51 -8.68
C HIS A 206 -3.26 3.34 -9.85
N ASN A 207 -4.01 3.39 -10.95
CA ASN A 207 -3.67 4.21 -12.12
C ASN A 207 -3.72 5.71 -11.78
N LYS A 208 -4.72 6.17 -11.04
CA LYS A 208 -4.83 7.58 -10.59
C LYS A 208 -3.73 7.97 -9.60
N MET A 209 -3.28 7.03 -8.76
CA MET A 209 -2.09 7.20 -7.90
C MET A 209 -0.83 7.44 -8.73
N GLY A 210 -0.76 6.86 -9.94
CA GLY A 210 0.39 6.93 -10.85
C GLY A 210 1.27 5.68 -10.82
N LEU A 211 0.79 4.58 -10.25
CA LEU A 211 1.48 3.30 -10.27
C LEU A 211 1.55 2.77 -11.70
N GLY A 212 2.69 2.17 -12.08
CA GLY A 212 2.87 1.59 -13.42
C GLY A 212 2.87 0.08 -13.44
N TRP A 213 2.87 -0.56 -12.27
CA TRP A 213 2.97 -2.01 -12.13
C TRP A 213 1.95 -2.56 -11.16
N VAL A 214 1.46 -3.75 -11.47
CA VAL A 214 0.72 -4.60 -10.55
C VAL A 214 1.47 -5.92 -10.40
N ARG A 215 1.70 -6.34 -9.15
CA ARG A 215 2.11 -7.71 -8.82
C ARG A 215 0.86 -8.48 -8.43
N PHE A 216 0.51 -9.50 -9.21
CA PHE A 216 -0.80 -10.14 -9.12
C PHE A 216 -0.75 -11.51 -8.47
N GLU A 217 -1.51 -11.68 -7.37
CA GLU A 217 -1.43 -12.88 -6.54
C GLU A 217 -2.18 -14.09 -7.04
N ASN A 218 -3.16 -13.93 -7.92
CA ASN A 218 -4.09 -15.02 -8.24
C ASN A 218 -3.79 -15.77 -9.54
N LEU A 219 -2.61 -15.60 -10.16
CA LEU A 219 -2.13 -16.51 -11.23
C LEU A 219 -1.45 -17.76 -10.65
N LYS A 220 -2.17 -18.47 -9.79
CA LYS A 220 -1.71 -19.69 -9.11
C LYS A 220 -1.80 -20.89 -10.03
N TRP A 221 -0.85 -21.82 -9.96
CA TRP A 221 -0.86 -23.02 -10.81
C TRP A 221 -2.11 -23.88 -10.53
N ALA A 222 -2.47 -24.05 -9.25
CA ALA A 222 -3.70 -24.72 -8.83
C ALA A 222 -4.99 -24.09 -9.38
N PHE A 223 -4.97 -22.83 -9.80
CA PHE A 223 -6.17 -22.12 -10.26
C PHE A 223 -6.41 -22.32 -11.75
N ILE A 224 -5.40 -22.76 -12.50
CA ILE A 224 -5.48 -22.91 -13.96
C ILE A 224 -5.37 -24.37 -14.41
N SER A 225 -4.91 -25.28 -13.55
CA SER A 225 -4.65 -26.68 -13.90
C SER A 225 -5.36 -27.66 -12.95
N PRO A 226 -6.66 -27.93 -13.16
CA PRO A 226 -7.44 -28.82 -12.28
C PRO A 226 -7.03 -30.30 -12.38
N GLU A 227 -6.40 -30.69 -13.49
CA GLU A 227 -5.89 -32.04 -13.74
C GLU A 227 -4.59 -31.95 -14.54
N LYS A 228 -3.80 -33.03 -14.51
CA LYS A 228 -2.59 -33.17 -15.32
C LYS A 228 -2.89 -32.90 -16.80
N ASP A 229 -2.06 -32.07 -17.41
CA ASP A 229 -2.13 -31.67 -18.83
C ASP A 229 -3.45 -31.01 -19.28
N LYS A 230 -4.24 -30.47 -18.35
CA LYS A 230 -5.42 -29.65 -18.65
C LYS A 230 -5.26 -28.25 -18.10
N PHE A 231 -5.47 -27.25 -18.94
CA PHE A 231 -5.31 -25.84 -18.58
C PHE A 231 -6.50 -24.98 -19.03
N PHE A 232 -6.93 -24.09 -18.13
CA PHE A 232 -8.04 -23.16 -18.33
C PHE A 232 -7.68 -21.79 -17.77
N PHE A 233 -8.04 -20.73 -18.48
CA PHE A 233 -7.70 -19.34 -18.16
C PHE A 233 -8.91 -18.41 -18.12
N ASP A 234 -10.10 -18.94 -18.40
CA ASP A 234 -11.38 -18.23 -18.57
C ASP A 234 -12.23 -18.21 -17.29
N GLY A 235 -11.66 -18.59 -16.15
CA GLY A 235 -12.38 -18.66 -14.87
C GLY A 235 -13.29 -19.87 -14.72
N SER A 236 -13.17 -20.91 -15.57
CA SER A 236 -13.98 -22.12 -15.45
C SER A 236 -13.53 -23.12 -14.37
N VAL A 237 -12.37 -22.92 -13.74
CA VAL A 237 -11.79 -23.87 -12.76
C VAL A 237 -12.41 -23.70 -11.37
N PRO A 238 -13.19 -24.68 -10.86
CA PRO A 238 -13.66 -24.66 -9.49
C PRO A 238 -12.54 -25.04 -8.51
N PRO A 239 -12.62 -24.62 -7.23
CA PRO A 239 -13.60 -23.69 -6.65
C PRO A 239 -13.23 -22.20 -6.84
N TRP A 240 -12.17 -21.91 -7.60
CA TRP A 240 -11.49 -20.62 -7.63
C TRP A 240 -12.19 -19.59 -8.52
N TYR A 241 -12.63 -20.02 -9.72
CA TYR A 241 -13.32 -19.20 -10.71
C TYR A 241 -12.61 -17.89 -11.07
N VAL A 242 -11.28 -17.94 -11.24
CA VAL A 242 -10.46 -16.76 -11.57
C VAL A 242 -10.24 -16.66 -13.08
N ASP A 243 -10.86 -15.66 -13.70
CA ASP A 243 -10.74 -15.36 -15.14
C ASP A 243 -9.47 -14.54 -15.42
N GLN A 244 -8.39 -15.26 -15.72
CA GLN A 244 -7.07 -14.68 -16.01
C GLN A 244 -7.07 -13.88 -17.31
N ASP A 245 -7.79 -14.36 -18.34
CA ASP A 245 -7.89 -13.69 -19.63
C ASP A 245 -8.49 -12.28 -19.47
N ARG A 246 -9.58 -12.17 -18.71
CA ARG A 246 -10.20 -10.88 -18.40
C ARG A 246 -9.28 -10.00 -17.56
N ILE A 247 -8.76 -10.55 -16.45
CA ILE A 247 -7.98 -9.77 -15.48
C ILE A 247 -6.72 -9.16 -16.10
N ILE A 248 -5.97 -9.95 -16.87
CA ILE A 248 -4.73 -9.46 -17.50
C ILE A 248 -5.05 -8.35 -18.51
N LYS A 249 -6.13 -8.50 -19.30
CA LYS A 249 -6.57 -7.46 -20.24
C LYS A 249 -7.03 -6.18 -19.55
N GLU A 250 -7.81 -6.29 -18.47
CA GLU A 250 -8.22 -5.12 -17.70
C GLU A 250 -6.99 -4.34 -17.21
N TYR A 251 -6.02 -5.00 -16.57
CA TYR A 251 -4.80 -4.32 -16.15
C TYR A 251 -4.01 -3.71 -17.30
N THR A 252 -3.74 -4.48 -18.35
CA THR A 252 -2.78 -4.10 -19.40
C THR A 252 -3.39 -3.20 -20.47
N GLU A 253 -4.60 -3.48 -20.93
CA GLU A 253 -5.26 -2.78 -22.04
C GLU A 253 -6.14 -1.62 -21.54
N GLU A 254 -6.88 -1.79 -20.43
CA GLU A 254 -7.79 -0.74 -19.94
C GLU A 254 -7.08 0.28 -19.03
N TYR A 255 -6.26 -0.21 -18.10
CA TYR A 255 -5.59 0.64 -17.11
C TYR A 255 -4.12 0.94 -17.43
N ASN A 256 -3.57 0.39 -18.52
CA ASN A 256 -2.16 0.56 -18.92
C ASN A 256 -1.17 0.29 -17.77
N LEU A 257 -1.47 -0.72 -16.96
CA LEU A 257 -0.61 -1.23 -15.90
C LEU A 257 0.19 -2.42 -16.41
N ASN A 258 1.48 -2.43 -16.11
CA ASN A 258 2.33 -3.57 -16.39
C ASN A 258 2.02 -4.68 -15.38
N TYR A 259 2.05 -5.91 -15.85
CA TYR A 259 1.58 -7.06 -15.10
C TYR A 259 2.74 -8.00 -14.75
N LEU A 260 2.97 -8.20 -13.45
CA LEU A 260 3.89 -9.18 -12.87
C LEU A 260 3.07 -10.24 -12.13
N PRO A 261 2.77 -11.39 -12.76
CA PRO A 261 2.22 -12.51 -12.01
C PRO A 261 3.35 -13.25 -11.31
N TYR A 262 3.02 -13.85 -10.17
CA TYR A 262 3.84 -14.89 -9.57
C TYR A 262 3.07 -16.21 -9.57
N VAL A 263 3.70 -17.23 -10.13
CA VAL A 263 3.09 -18.55 -10.29
C VAL A 263 3.58 -19.45 -9.17
N PHE A 264 2.67 -19.83 -8.30
CA PHE A 264 2.95 -20.67 -7.13
C PHE A 264 1.74 -21.57 -6.82
N GLN A 265 1.85 -22.36 -5.76
CA GLN A 265 0.87 -23.33 -5.29
C GLN A 265 0.66 -24.54 -6.20
N THR A 266 1.03 -25.71 -5.69
CA THR A 266 0.92 -26.99 -6.40
C THR A 266 -0.53 -27.48 -6.41
N PRO A 267 -1.12 -27.85 -7.57
CA PRO A 267 -2.46 -28.43 -7.61
C PRO A 267 -2.53 -29.76 -6.88
N ASP A 268 -3.73 -30.11 -6.38
CA ASP A 268 -3.97 -31.32 -5.61
C ASP A 268 -3.56 -32.62 -6.34
N TRP A 269 -3.60 -32.66 -7.68
CA TRP A 269 -3.20 -33.84 -8.45
C TRP A 269 -1.67 -34.02 -8.55
N ALA A 270 -0.90 -32.95 -8.32
CA ALA A 270 0.55 -32.96 -8.47
C ALA A 270 1.29 -32.95 -7.12
N THR A 271 0.63 -32.57 -6.03
CA THR A 271 1.28 -32.31 -4.73
C THR A 271 1.84 -33.56 -4.07
N THR A 272 3.01 -33.45 -3.44
CA THR A 272 3.55 -34.49 -2.54
C THR A 272 2.90 -34.51 -1.16
N ALA A 273 1.94 -33.60 -0.89
CA ALA A 273 1.29 -33.52 0.41
C ALA A 273 0.52 -34.82 0.74
N PRO A 274 0.51 -35.24 2.01
CA PRO A 274 -0.37 -36.32 2.43
C PRO A 274 -1.85 -36.01 2.11
N PRO A 275 -2.67 -37.00 1.73
CA PRO A 275 -4.09 -36.77 1.46
C PRO A 275 -4.80 -36.07 2.62
N GLY A 276 -5.48 -34.95 2.32
CA GLY A 276 -6.22 -34.15 3.31
C GLY A 276 -5.37 -33.20 4.16
N HIS A 277 -4.08 -33.01 3.84
CA HIS A 277 -3.25 -32.04 4.53
C HIS A 277 -3.73 -30.60 4.27
N ASN A 278 -3.84 -29.78 5.33
CA ASN A 278 -4.42 -28.43 5.24
C ASN A 278 -3.61 -27.44 4.41
N ASN A 279 -2.30 -27.65 4.30
CA ASN A 279 -1.39 -26.85 3.47
C ASN A 279 -0.96 -27.59 2.19
N SER A 280 -1.82 -28.40 1.58
CA SER A 280 -1.44 -29.23 0.40
C SER A 280 -0.83 -28.42 -0.75
N LEU A 281 -1.29 -27.19 -0.93
CA LEU A 281 -0.83 -26.26 -1.97
C LEU A 281 0.61 -25.80 -1.79
N GLY A 282 1.13 -25.79 -0.55
CA GLY A 282 2.51 -25.38 -0.25
C GLY A 282 3.54 -26.49 -0.47
N PHE A 283 3.13 -27.74 -0.69
CA PHE A 283 4.06 -28.84 -0.92
C PHE A 283 4.59 -28.83 -2.36
N PRO A 284 5.83 -29.31 -2.59
CA PRO A 284 6.37 -29.45 -3.93
C PRO A 284 5.54 -30.44 -4.78
N PRO A 285 5.63 -30.37 -6.12
CA PRO A 285 5.03 -31.40 -6.96
C PRO A 285 5.84 -32.70 -6.97
N GLU A 286 5.17 -33.84 -7.19
CA GLU A 286 5.78 -35.16 -7.35
C GLU A 286 6.74 -35.21 -8.56
N ASP A 287 6.42 -34.49 -9.64
CA ASP A 287 7.27 -34.30 -10.82
C ASP A 287 7.42 -32.81 -11.13
N PHE A 288 8.63 -32.28 -10.99
CA PHE A 288 8.91 -30.86 -11.23
C PHE A 288 8.68 -30.45 -12.69
N LYS A 289 8.68 -31.39 -13.64
CA LYS A 289 8.36 -31.10 -15.06
C LYS A 289 6.93 -30.66 -15.25
N ASP A 290 6.02 -31.06 -14.38
CA ASP A 290 4.62 -30.64 -14.45
C ASP A 290 4.48 -29.13 -14.21
N TYR A 291 5.29 -28.57 -13.31
CA TYR A 291 5.38 -27.12 -13.14
C TYR A 291 5.99 -26.44 -14.37
N GLY A 292 7.05 -27.00 -14.96
CA GLY A 292 7.60 -26.53 -16.23
C GLY A 292 6.54 -26.48 -17.35
N THR A 293 5.69 -27.50 -17.44
CA THR A 293 4.57 -27.51 -18.39
C THR A 293 3.59 -26.37 -18.11
N ALA A 294 3.23 -26.13 -16.85
CA ALA A 294 2.35 -25.02 -16.48
C ALA A 294 2.94 -23.66 -16.87
N ILE A 295 4.21 -23.42 -16.57
CA ILE A 295 4.91 -22.18 -16.96
C ILE A 295 4.96 -22.02 -18.48
N PHE A 296 5.24 -23.09 -19.22
CA PHE A 296 5.19 -23.06 -20.69
C PHE A 296 3.79 -22.66 -21.18
N GLN A 297 2.71 -23.23 -20.65
CA GLN A 297 1.35 -22.91 -21.10
C GLN A 297 0.96 -21.45 -20.79
N ILE A 298 1.34 -20.93 -19.62
CA ILE A 298 1.11 -19.52 -19.25
C ILE A 298 1.84 -18.59 -20.23
N VAL A 299 3.14 -18.80 -20.42
CA VAL A 299 3.97 -17.93 -21.28
C VAL A 299 3.63 -18.11 -22.76
N ALA A 300 3.27 -19.32 -23.21
CA ALA A 300 2.81 -19.53 -24.57
C ALA A 300 1.50 -18.79 -24.85
N ARG A 301 0.58 -18.76 -23.87
CA ARG A 301 -0.68 -18.02 -23.98
C ARG A 301 -0.44 -16.52 -24.04
N TYR A 302 0.19 -15.97 -23.00
CA TYR A 302 0.25 -14.52 -22.77
C TYR A 302 1.51 -13.83 -23.29
N GLY A 303 2.56 -14.57 -23.63
CA GLY A 303 3.78 -14.01 -24.23
C GLY A 303 3.56 -13.57 -25.68
N SER A 304 4.63 -13.12 -26.33
CA SER A 304 4.59 -12.56 -27.70
C SER A 304 4.61 -13.62 -28.81
N LYS A 305 4.95 -14.88 -28.49
CA LYS A 305 5.16 -15.94 -29.51
C LYS A 305 3.91 -16.76 -29.73
N GLN A 306 3.57 -16.92 -31.01
CA GLN A 306 2.57 -17.88 -31.47
C GLN A 306 3.13 -19.30 -31.42
N HIS A 307 2.32 -20.26 -30.96
CA HIS A 307 2.69 -21.67 -30.84
C HIS A 307 1.76 -22.57 -31.65
N PRO A 308 2.28 -23.67 -32.23
CA PRO A 308 1.45 -24.68 -32.88
C PRO A 308 0.42 -25.29 -31.93
N ALA A 309 -0.79 -25.57 -32.43
CA ALA A 309 -1.90 -26.09 -31.63
C ALA A 309 -1.59 -27.43 -30.94
N ASP A 310 -0.69 -28.26 -31.47
CA ASP A 310 -0.27 -29.53 -30.84
C ASP A 310 0.62 -29.33 -29.60
N LYS A 311 1.14 -28.11 -29.37
CA LYS A 311 1.91 -27.74 -28.18
C LYS A 311 1.04 -27.14 -27.07
N LEU A 312 -0.20 -26.77 -27.39
CA LEU A 312 -1.10 -26.11 -26.46
C LEU A 312 -2.05 -27.11 -25.82
N LEU A 313 -2.10 -27.09 -24.50
CA LEU A 313 -2.89 -28.00 -23.67
C LEU A 313 -4.25 -27.39 -23.26
N THR A 314 -4.51 -26.14 -23.63
CA THR A 314 -5.84 -25.53 -23.53
C THR A 314 -6.77 -26.06 -24.62
N ASN A 315 -8.08 -25.98 -24.41
CA ASN A 315 -9.05 -26.38 -25.44
C ASN A 315 -9.13 -25.39 -26.61
N ASP A 316 -8.94 -24.10 -26.33
CA ASP A 316 -9.07 -23.01 -27.30
C ASP A 316 -7.84 -22.82 -28.20
N LYS A 317 -6.69 -23.42 -27.83
CA LYS A 317 -5.42 -23.33 -28.57
C LYS A 317 -4.95 -21.89 -28.81
N VAL A 318 -5.28 -20.96 -27.92
CA VAL A 318 -4.84 -19.56 -28.01
C VAL A 318 -3.40 -19.42 -27.50
N SER A 319 -2.57 -18.69 -28.25
CA SER A 319 -1.19 -18.34 -27.90
C SER A 319 -0.82 -16.95 -28.43
N GLY A 320 0.31 -16.41 -27.96
CA GLY A 320 0.93 -15.21 -28.50
C GLY A 320 0.09 -13.93 -28.34
N MET A 321 -0.54 -13.75 -27.17
CA MET A 321 -1.39 -12.57 -26.90
C MET A 321 -0.60 -11.27 -26.65
N ASP A 322 0.71 -11.36 -26.39
CA ASP A 322 1.60 -10.21 -26.13
C ASP A 322 1.17 -9.33 -24.94
N LEU A 323 0.66 -9.96 -23.88
CA LEU A 323 0.21 -9.31 -22.64
C LEU A 323 1.16 -9.52 -21.46
N LEU A 324 2.08 -10.48 -21.55
CA LEU A 324 3.01 -10.86 -20.47
C LEU A 324 4.45 -10.64 -20.92
N ARG A 325 5.19 -9.83 -20.16
CA ARG A 325 6.61 -9.52 -20.41
C ARG A 325 7.56 -10.06 -19.35
N VAL A 326 7.05 -10.28 -18.15
CA VAL A 326 7.81 -10.75 -16.99
C VAL A 326 7.00 -11.79 -16.23
N ILE A 327 7.65 -12.78 -15.66
CA ILE A 327 7.01 -13.81 -14.84
C ILE A 327 7.87 -14.08 -13.60
N GLU A 328 7.22 -14.11 -12.44
CA GLU A 328 7.84 -14.50 -11.18
C GLU A 328 7.56 -15.98 -10.88
N LEU A 329 8.63 -16.70 -10.51
CA LEU A 329 8.57 -18.13 -10.27
C LEU A 329 8.58 -18.40 -8.76
N TRP A 330 7.42 -18.79 -8.25
CA TRP A 330 7.13 -19.04 -6.83
C TRP A 330 7.13 -17.79 -5.94
N ASN A 331 6.73 -17.97 -4.66
CA ASN A 331 6.71 -16.95 -3.64
C ASN A 331 7.34 -17.48 -2.34
N GLU A 332 8.33 -16.77 -1.80
CA GLU A 332 8.92 -16.99 -0.48
C GLU A 332 9.25 -18.45 -0.13
N PRO A 333 9.98 -19.19 -0.98
CA PRO A 333 10.24 -20.60 -0.76
C PRO A 333 11.06 -20.89 0.51
N ASN A 334 11.68 -19.86 1.09
CA ASN A 334 12.41 -19.93 2.35
C ASN A 334 11.51 -19.86 3.60
N LEU A 335 10.21 -19.56 3.46
CA LEU A 335 9.24 -19.73 4.53
C LEU A 335 8.66 -21.15 4.48
N ASN A 336 9.42 -22.14 4.97
CA ASN A 336 9.15 -23.56 4.71
C ASN A 336 8.41 -24.33 5.80
N ALA A 337 7.72 -23.63 6.70
CA ALA A 337 6.95 -24.26 7.76
C ALA A 337 5.83 -25.15 7.18
N GLU A 338 5.81 -26.43 7.52
CA GLU A 338 4.85 -27.41 6.99
C GLU A 338 3.38 -26.95 7.08
N ALA A 339 3.02 -26.31 8.20
CA ALA A 339 1.64 -25.94 8.50
C ALA A 339 1.08 -24.77 7.65
N TRP A 340 1.93 -23.89 7.12
CA TRP A 340 1.47 -22.64 6.48
C TRP A 340 2.39 -22.09 5.38
N GLY A 341 3.62 -22.59 5.27
CA GLY A 341 4.63 -22.10 4.36
C GLY A 341 4.23 -22.29 2.89
N PRO A 342 4.53 -21.32 2.01
CA PRO A 342 4.25 -21.45 0.59
C PRO A 342 5.13 -22.49 -0.12
N TRP A 343 6.18 -23.01 0.52
CA TRP A 343 7.03 -24.08 0.02
C TRP A 343 7.50 -25.00 1.14
N VAL A 344 6.97 -26.21 1.27
CA VAL A 344 7.34 -27.16 2.32
C VAL A 344 8.58 -27.99 1.94
N GLY A 345 9.03 -27.90 0.69
CA GLY A 345 10.23 -28.60 0.20
C GLY A 345 11.55 -27.98 0.71
N THR A 346 12.67 -28.58 0.31
CA THR A 346 13.99 -27.99 0.57
C THR A 346 14.28 -26.82 -0.38
N ILE A 347 15.26 -25.98 -0.05
CA ILE A 347 15.69 -24.90 -0.96
C ILE A 347 16.35 -25.50 -2.22
N GLU A 348 17.02 -26.63 -2.10
CA GLU A 348 17.57 -27.37 -3.24
C GLU A 348 16.46 -27.87 -4.18
N ASP A 349 15.37 -28.41 -3.64
CA ASP A 349 14.19 -28.76 -4.43
C ASP A 349 13.62 -27.53 -5.15
N PHE A 350 13.59 -26.38 -4.46
CA PHE A 350 13.16 -25.12 -5.07
C PHE A 350 14.07 -24.70 -6.23
N PHE A 351 15.40 -24.84 -6.09
CA PHE A 351 16.32 -24.50 -7.18
C PHE A 351 16.13 -25.37 -8.42
N GLU A 352 15.84 -26.66 -8.24
CA GLU A 352 15.56 -27.57 -9.35
C GLU A 352 14.27 -27.19 -10.09
N ILE A 353 13.16 -26.95 -9.37
CA ILE A 353 11.90 -26.52 -10.00
C ILE A 353 11.99 -25.11 -10.61
N PHE A 354 12.77 -24.20 -10.00
CA PHE A 354 13.03 -22.85 -10.51
C PHE A 354 13.68 -22.91 -11.88
N ARG A 355 14.75 -23.71 -12.04
CA ARG A 355 15.40 -23.89 -13.34
C ARG A 355 14.45 -24.45 -14.39
N ILE A 356 13.67 -25.47 -14.03
CA ILE A 356 12.70 -26.09 -14.94
C ILE A 356 11.66 -25.06 -15.40
N GLY A 357 11.14 -24.24 -14.49
CA GLY A 357 10.24 -23.14 -14.82
C GLY A 357 10.89 -22.10 -15.73
N ALA A 358 12.11 -21.66 -15.41
CA ALA A 358 12.83 -20.65 -16.19
C ALA A 358 13.13 -21.11 -17.63
N GLU A 359 13.62 -22.34 -17.80
CA GLU A 359 13.87 -22.93 -19.12
C GLU A 359 12.57 -23.10 -19.91
N ALA A 360 11.47 -23.48 -19.24
CA ALA A 360 10.16 -23.60 -19.87
C ALA A 360 9.60 -22.24 -20.32
N ALA A 361 9.74 -21.20 -19.51
CA ALA A 361 9.37 -19.83 -19.86
C ALA A 361 10.13 -19.36 -21.11
N LYS A 362 11.46 -19.50 -21.11
CA LYS A 362 12.31 -19.11 -22.25
C LYS A 362 12.05 -19.95 -23.50
N LYS A 363 11.65 -21.21 -23.35
CA LYS A 363 11.24 -22.07 -24.46
C LYS A 363 9.92 -21.60 -25.08
N ALA A 364 8.97 -21.14 -24.27
CA ALA A 364 7.71 -20.57 -24.75
C ALA A 364 7.93 -19.20 -25.42
N ASP A 365 8.67 -18.31 -24.77
CA ASP A 365 9.05 -17.03 -25.33
C ASP A 365 10.47 -16.63 -24.88
N PRO A 366 11.47 -16.62 -25.78
CA PRO A 366 12.83 -16.19 -25.42
C PRO A 366 12.92 -14.74 -24.93
N GLY A 367 11.93 -13.90 -25.26
CA GLY A 367 11.85 -12.50 -24.85
C GLY A 367 11.22 -12.26 -23.48
N ILE A 368 10.63 -13.29 -22.85
CA ILE A 368 10.09 -13.15 -21.50
C ILE A 368 11.22 -12.91 -20.49
N LEU A 369 11.02 -12.01 -19.54
CA LEU A 369 11.91 -11.87 -18.39
C LEU A 369 11.47 -12.82 -17.27
N VAL A 370 12.40 -13.61 -16.76
CA VAL A 370 12.16 -14.51 -15.63
C VAL A 370 12.75 -13.86 -14.39
N THR A 371 11.93 -13.60 -13.38
CA THR A 371 12.44 -13.16 -12.07
C THR A 371 12.76 -14.38 -11.21
N SER A 372 13.63 -14.24 -10.21
CA SER A 372 13.65 -15.18 -9.08
C SER A 372 12.28 -15.20 -8.38
N CYS A 373 12.08 -16.10 -7.43
CA CYS A 373 11.00 -15.94 -6.45
C CYS A 373 11.12 -14.60 -5.72
N GLY A 374 10.02 -14.09 -5.18
CA GLY A 374 10.06 -13.09 -4.11
C GLY A 374 10.64 -13.72 -2.84
N TRP A 375 11.93 -13.51 -2.58
CA TRP A 375 12.57 -14.02 -1.36
C TRP A 375 12.00 -13.32 -0.13
N ALA A 376 11.62 -14.09 0.90
CA ALA A 376 11.29 -13.51 2.19
C ALA A 376 12.61 -13.05 2.84
N GLY A 377 12.78 -11.75 3.04
CA GLY A 377 14.05 -11.20 3.51
C GLY A 377 14.96 -10.69 2.39
N ILE A 378 15.89 -9.82 2.79
CA ILE A 378 16.96 -9.26 1.94
C ILE A 378 18.36 -9.71 2.37
N HIS A 379 18.46 -10.55 3.41
CA HIS A 379 19.73 -10.98 3.98
C HIS A 379 20.39 -12.04 3.10
N LEU A 380 21.67 -11.84 2.77
CA LEU A 380 22.44 -12.77 1.95
C LEU A 380 22.74 -14.08 2.66
N GLU A 381 22.94 -14.03 3.98
CA GLU A 381 23.45 -15.14 4.80
C GLU A 381 22.42 -16.26 4.95
N ASP A 382 21.13 -15.95 4.89
CA ASP A 382 20.08 -16.93 5.18
C ASP A 382 19.69 -17.75 3.96
N ASN A 383 19.45 -17.11 2.81
CA ASN A 383 18.86 -17.79 1.65
C ASN A 383 19.36 -17.28 0.29
N ILE A 384 19.35 -15.95 0.08
CA ILE A 384 19.63 -15.36 -1.24
C ILE A 384 21.04 -15.72 -1.75
N GLY A 385 22.04 -15.70 -0.85
CA GLY A 385 23.42 -16.03 -1.19
C GLY A 385 23.61 -17.47 -1.71
N GLN A 386 22.68 -18.38 -1.40
CA GLN A 386 22.72 -19.76 -1.90
C GLN A 386 22.54 -19.84 -3.43
N MET A 387 21.92 -18.82 -4.05
CA MET A 387 21.83 -18.73 -5.51
C MET A 387 23.21 -18.67 -6.17
N GLU A 388 24.23 -18.11 -5.50
CA GLU A 388 25.60 -18.05 -6.03
C GLU A 388 26.37 -19.36 -5.82
N THR A 389 26.05 -20.14 -4.79
CA THR A 389 26.84 -21.30 -4.35
C THR A 389 26.25 -22.65 -4.77
N TYR A 390 24.93 -22.73 -4.95
CA TYR A 390 24.30 -23.92 -5.50
C TYR A 390 24.79 -24.18 -6.93
N ARG A 391 25.00 -25.46 -7.27
CA ARG A 391 25.44 -25.90 -8.59
C ARG A 391 24.50 -26.96 -9.12
N TYR A 392 23.88 -26.68 -10.24
CA TYR A 392 23.20 -27.71 -11.01
C TYR A 392 24.20 -28.72 -11.58
N SER A 393 23.68 -29.85 -12.08
CA SER A 393 24.50 -30.92 -12.69
C SER A 393 25.37 -30.47 -13.87
N ASP A 394 25.02 -29.38 -14.55
CA ASP A 394 25.81 -28.79 -15.65
C ASP A 394 26.77 -27.66 -15.20
N GLY A 395 26.89 -27.43 -13.89
CA GLY A 395 27.78 -26.44 -13.30
C GLY A 395 27.22 -25.01 -13.25
N LYS A 396 26.03 -24.76 -13.81
CA LYS A 396 25.34 -23.47 -13.69
C LYS A 396 24.78 -23.25 -12.29
N THR A 397 24.35 -22.03 -12.01
CA THR A 397 23.73 -21.63 -10.74
C THR A 397 22.35 -21.03 -10.97
N PRO A 398 21.49 -20.89 -9.93
CA PRO A 398 20.23 -20.18 -10.04
C PRO A 398 20.35 -18.75 -10.60
N VAL A 399 21.47 -18.07 -10.32
CA VAL A 399 21.75 -16.72 -10.87
C VAL A 399 21.73 -16.71 -12.40
N ASP A 400 22.16 -17.78 -13.06
CA ASP A 400 22.21 -17.88 -14.52
C ASP A 400 20.81 -17.86 -15.17
N PHE A 401 19.76 -18.18 -14.41
CA PHE A 401 18.39 -18.33 -14.92
C PHE A 401 17.44 -17.20 -14.50
N ALA A 402 17.80 -16.39 -13.51
CA ALA A 402 17.04 -15.19 -13.12
C ALA A 402 17.52 -13.97 -13.92
N ASP A 403 16.64 -13.33 -14.70
CA ASP A 403 16.90 -12.03 -15.33
C ASP A 403 16.80 -10.87 -14.32
N ILE A 404 15.99 -11.05 -13.28
CA ILE A 404 15.64 -10.08 -12.24
C ILE A 404 15.67 -10.77 -10.87
N LEU A 405 16.20 -10.11 -9.84
CA LEU A 405 16.14 -10.60 -8.46
C LEU A 405 14.96 -9.95 -7.74
N ASN A 406 14.07 -10.77 -7.17
CA ASN A 406 12.93 -10.30 -6.37
C ASN A 406 13.16 -10.61 -4.88
N VAL A 407 12.84 -9.65 -4.02
CA VAL A 407 13.01 -9.74 -2.56
C VAL A 407 11.86 -9.04 -1.84
N HIS A 408 11.62 -9.42 -0.59
CA HIS A 408 10.61 -8.84 0.29
C HIS A 408 11.25 -8.35 1.58
N PHE A 409 10.75 -7.24 2.14
CA PHE A 409 11.22 -6.74 3.44
C PHE A 409 10.10 -6.06 4.21
N TYR A 410 9.95 -6.41 5.49
CA TYR A 410 8.95 -5.81 6.38
C TYR A 410 9.58 -5.33 7.69
N SER A 411 9.71 -4.02 7.86
CA SER A 411 10.25 -3.40 9.10
C SER A 411 9.29 -3.44 10.30
N GLY A 412 8.08 -3.98 10.14
CA GLY A 412 7.04 -3.97 11.17
C GLY A 412 6.75 -2.55 11.68
N LYS A 413 6.81 -2.33 12.99
CA LYS A 413 6.56 -1.00 13.60
C LYS A 413 7.75 -0.05 13.52
N ALA A 414 8.96 -0.55 13.23
CA ALA A 414 10.17 0.26 13.25
C ALA A 414 10.15 1.34 12.15
N ASP A 415 10.91 2.40 12.35
CA ASP A 415 11.24 3.34 11.27
C ASP A 415 12.21 2.67 10.30
N PRO A 416 11.97 2.73 8.97
CA PRO A 416 12.77 1.97 8.01
C PRO A 416 14.26 2.35 8.02
N GLU A 417 14.60 3.55 8.46
CA GLU A 417 15.96 4.10 8.58
C GLU A 417 16.83 3.37 9.59
N ILE A 418 16.21 2.89 10.66
CA ILE A 418 16.89 2.28 11.82
C ILE A 418 16.40 0.86 12.07
N SER A 419 15.59 0.32 11.16
CA SER A 419 15.10 -1.04 11.27
C SER A 419 16.25 -2.00 11.03
N THR A 420 16.52 -2.87 12.00
CA THR A 420 17.53 -3.93 11.93
C THR A 420 16.91 -5.33 11.87
N VAL A 421 15.57 -5.42 11.94
CA VAL A 421 14.82 -6.68 11.93
C VAL A 421 13.92 -6.72 10.71
N ASP A 422 13.89 -7.86 10.03
CA ASP A 422 12.87 -8.18 9.04
C ASP A 422 11.80 -9.09 9.66
N TYR A 423 10.64 -8.50 10.00
CA TYR A 423 9.54 -9.23 10.62
C TYR A 423 8.89 -10.30 9.72
N ASN A 424 9.28 -10.38 8.45
CA ASN A 424 8.84 -11.48 7.59
C ASN A 424 9.51 -12.81 7.98
N VAL A 425 10.82 -12.77 8.19
CA VAL A 425 11.67 -13.94 8.49
C VAL A 425 12.03 -14.05 9.98
N GLU A 426 12.20 -12.93 10.68
CA GLU A 426 12.62 -12.84 12.08
C GLU A 426 11.42 -12.57 13.00
N ARG A 427 10.40 -13.42 12.90
CA ARG A 427 9.14 -13.24 13.61
C ARG A 427 9.34 -13.23 15.13
N GLY A 428 9.13 -12.07 15.74
CA GLY A 428 9.24 -11.88 17.19
C GLY A 428 10.67 -11.65 17.69
N ALA A 429 11.63 -11.40 16.80
CA ALA A 429 12.96 -10.95 17.19
C ALA A 429 12.92 -9.53 17.77
N ASP A 430 13.80 -9.29 18.75
CA ASP A 430 14.06 -7.95 19.27
C ASP A 430 15.20 -7.31 18.46
N PRO A 431 15.11 -6.01 18.13
CA PRO A 431 16.17 -5.33 17.38
C PRO A 431 17.45 -5.20 18.22
N ASP A 432 18.60 -5.59 17.65
CA ASP A 432 19.92 -5.28 18.19
C ASP A 432 20.47 -3.99 17.54
N PRO A 433 20.85 -2.96 18.32
CA PRO A 433 21.48 -1.75 17.79
C PRO A 433 22.83 -1.97 17.08
N GLY A 434 23.46 -3.13 17.26
CA GLY A 434 24.70 -3.51 16.58
C GLY A 434 24.51 -4.12 15.20
N ASP A 435 23.26 -4.45 14.83
CA ASP A 435 22.94 -5.07 13.56
C ASP A 435 22.89 -4.06 12.40
N LYS A 436 23.02 -4.59 11.19
CA LYS A 436 22.92 -3.81 9.95
C LYS A 436 21.50 -3.26 9.81
N THR A 437 21.39 -2.03 9.34
CA THR A 437 20.07 -1.45 9.04
C THR A 437 19.51 -1.99 7.72
N TYR A 438 18.21 -1.75 7.49
CA TYR A 438 17.57 -1.98 6.20
C TYR A 438 18.37 -1.37 5.02
N GLU A 439 18.86 -0.14 5.15
CA GLU A 439 19.66 0.49 4.08
C GLU A 439 20.99 -0.24 3.87
N ASP A 440 21.66 -0.67 4.95
CA ASP A 440 22.92 -1.42 4.87
C ASP A 440 22.73 -2.75 4.14
N HIS A 441 21.68 -3.50 4.49
CA HIS A 441 21.34 -4.76 3.85
C HIS A 441 20.98 -4.59 2.37
N LEU A 442 20.23 -3.54 2.01
CA LEU A 442 19.95 -3.24 0.61
C LEU A 442 21.23 -2.94 -0.18
N ARG A 443 22.16 -2.16 0.38
CA ARG A 443 23.43 -1.83 -0.28
C ARG A 443 24.32 -3.06 -0.45
N GLU A 444 24.33 -3.96 0.54
CA GLU A 444 25.00 -5.24 0.46
C GLU A 444 24.37 -6.15 -0.61
N LEU A 445 23.05 -6.27 -0.64
CA LEU A 445 22.30 -7.04 -1.64
C LEU A 445 22.59 -6.55 -3.06
N VAL A 446 22.49 -5.24 -3.29
CA VAL A 446 22.79 -4.61 -4.60
C VAL A 446 24.23 -4.87 -5.02
N SER A 447 25.18 -4.71 -4.10
CA SER A 447 26.61 -4.95 -4.38
C SER A 447 26.89 -6.42 -4.69
N TRP A 448 26.22 -7.34 -4.00
CA TRP A 448 26.31 -8.77 -4.28
C TRP A 448 25.74 -9.12 -5.65
N TRP A 449 24.55 -8.60 -5.99
CA TRP A 449 23.90 -8.89 -7.27
C TRP A 449 24.72 -8.38 -8.46
N ASP A 450 25.23 -7.16 -8.39
CA ASP A 450 26.12 -6.59 -9.41
C ASP A 450 27.38 -7.44 -9.63
N ARG A 451 27.89 -8.06 -8.56
CA ARG A 451 29.06 -8.94 -8.61
C ARG A 451 28.75 -10.28 -9.26
N VAL A 452 27.67 -10.93 -8.83
CA VAL A 452 27.35 -12.31 -9.28
C VAL A 452 26.63 -12.34 -10.63
N LYS A 453 25.96 -11.25 -10.98
CA LYS A 453 25.26 -11.08 -12.26
C LYS A 453 25.60 -9.72 -12.90
N PRO A 454 26.83 -9.56 -13.42
CA PRO A 454 27.25 -8.32 -14.04
C PRO A 454 26.43 -8.04 -15.31
N GLY A 455 26.13 -6.77 -15.58
CA GLY A 455 25.33 -6.37 -16.74
C GLY A 455 24.13 -5.48 -16.44
N ASN A 456 24.03 -4.94 -15.21
CA ASN A 456 22.94 -4.07 -14.76
C ASN A 456 21.58 -4.78 -14.80
N HIS A 457 21.51 -5.95 -14.14
CA HIS A 457 20.28 -6.70 -13.97
C HIS A 457 19.48 -6.13 -12.78
N PRO A 458 18.16 -5.92 -12.94
CA PRO A 458 17.39 -5.21 -11.92
C PRO A 458 17.14 -6.05 -10.67
N ILE A 459 16.92 -5.35 -9.56
CA ILE A 459 16.38 -5.91 -8.30
C ILE A 459 15.04 -5.26 -8.01
N TRP A 460 14.01 -6.06 -7.77
CA TRP A 460 12.66 -5.59 -7.42
C TRP A 460 12.33 -5.97 -5.97
N LEU A 461 11.93 -4.99 -5.16
CA LEU A 461 11.33 -5.21 -3.86
C LEU A 461 9.84 -5.50 -4.07
N THR A 462 9.50 -6.77 -4.27
CA THR A 462 8.16 -7.20 -4.72
C THR A 462 7.11 -7.23 -3.62
N GLU A 463 7.54 -7.15 -2.37
CA GLU A 463 6.65 -6.88 -1.24
C GLU A 463 7.36 -6.07 -0.17
N THR A 464 6.69 -5.00 0.26
CA THR A 464 6.99 -4.28 1.50
C THR A 464 5.72 -3.53 1.92
N GLY A 465 5.58 -3.23 3.20
CA GLY A 465 4.41 -2.51 3.67
C GLY A 465 4.38 -2.33 5.17
N TYR A 466 3.34 -1.62 5.62
CA TYR A 466 3.06 -1.39 7.02
C TYR A 466 1.59 -1.71 7.27
N ASP A 467 1.34 -2.66 8.17
CA ASP A 467 -0.01 -2.92 8.64
C ASP A 467 -0.55 -1.74 9.44
N VAL A 468 -1.86 -1.54 9.35
CA VAL A 468 -2.62 -0.71 10.28
C VAL A 468 -3.40 -1.65 11.19
N ASP A 469 -3.34 -1.40 12.50
CA ASP A 469 -3.93 -2.24 13.54
C ASP A 469 -3.29 -3.64 13.70
N GLY A 470 -3.55 -4.31 14.83
CA GLY A 470 -3.00 -5.61 15.17
C GLY A 470 -1.62 -5.56 15.87
N PRO A 471 -1.03 -6.73 16.17
CA PRO A 471 0.18 -6.83 17.00
C PRO A 471 1.38 -6.06 16.43
N ILE A 472 1.49 -6.02 15.10
CA ILE A 472 2.56 -5.34 14.36
C ILE A 472 2.11 -4.05 13.66
N GLY A 473 0.83 -3.67 13.77
CA GLY A 473 0.27 -2.54 13.04
C GLY A 473 0.55 -1.19 13.67
N LEU A 474 0.58 -0.18 12.81
CA LEU A 474 0.70 1.23 13.13
C LEU A 474 -0.68 1.90 13.11
N ASP A 475 -0.74 3.17 13.49
CA ASP A 475 -1.84 4.03 13.07
C ASP A 475 -1.65 4.45 11.60
N GLU A 476 -2.71 4.98 10.99
CA GLU A 476 -2.68 5.42 9.59
C GLU A 476 -1.73 6.59 9.34
N ARG A 477 -1.44 7.41 10.36
CA ARG A 477 -0.50 8.53 10.26
C ARG A 477 0.91 8.00 10.03
N TYR A 478 1.37 7.05 10.85
CA TYR A 478 2.69 6.45 10.67
C TYR A 478 2.75 5.58 9.41
N GLN A 479 1.67 4.87 9.05
CA GLN A 479 1.62 4.16 7.77
C GLN A 479 1.87 5.12 6.60
N ALA A 480 1.18 6.28 6.60
CA ALA A 480 1.32 7.30 5.57
C ALA A 480 2.70 7.97 5.55
N ALA A 481 3.35 8.11 6.71
CA ALA A 481 4.70 8.65 6.79
C ALA A 481 5.77 7.66 6.29
N LYS A 482 5.67 6.39 6.69
CA LYS A 482 6.73 5.39 6.49
C LYS A 482 6.72 4.75 5.12
N LEU A 483 5.56 4.56 4.48
CA LEU A 483 5.48 3.96 3.14
C LEU A 483 6.31 4.71 2.09
N PRO A 484 6.26 6.06 2.01
CA PRO A 484 7.16 6.78 1.12
C PRO A 484 8.64 6.61 1.47
N ARG A 485 8.98 6.55 2.76
CA ARG A 485 10.36 6.46 3.27
C ARG A 485 11.01 5.13 2.92
N VAL A 486 10.32 4.01 3.13
CA VAL A 486 10.85 2.67 2.79
C VAL A 486 11.15 2.54 1.30
N ALA A 487 10.28 3.09 0.43
CA ALA A 487 10.49 3.09 -1.01
C ALA A 487 11.66 3.99 -1.42
N MET A 488 11.77 5.21 -0.85
CA MET A 488 12.90 6.10 -1.13
C MET A 488 14.24 5.50 -0.73
N ILE A 489 14.33 4.84 0.43
CA ILE A 489 15.55 4.17 0.90
C ILE A 489 15.92 3.04 -0.06
N ALA A 490 14.96 2.21 -0.48
CA ALA A 490 15.17 1.15 -1.48
C ALA A 490 15.75 1.72 -2.79
N PHE A 491 15.11 2.76 -3.32
CA PHE A 491 15.53 3.41 -4.55
C PHE A 491 16.92 4.05 -4.46
N ALA A 492 17.24 4.64 -3.31
CA ALA A 492 18.55 5.25 -3.04
C ALA A 492 19.65 4.20 -2.88
N ALA A 493 19.33 3.00 -2.39
CA ALA A 493 20.27 1.89 -2.32
C ALA A 493 20.57 1.25 -3.69
N GLY A 494 19.63 1.36 -4.64
CA GLY A 494 19.77 0.84 -6.00
C GLY A 494 18.70 -0.17 -6.42
N ILE A 495 17.63 -0.34 -5.65
CA ILE A 495 16.47 -1.14 -6.05
C ILE A 495 15.74 -0.45 -7.21
N ASP A 496 15.40 -1.20 -8.25
CA ASP A 496 14.79 -0.66 -9.46
C ASP A 496 13.30 -0.38 -9.28
N LYS A 497 12.58 -1.30 -8.62
CA LYS A 497 11.13 -1.23 -8.43
C LYS A 497 10.72 -1.64 -7.01
N VAL A 498 9.68 -0.99 -6.50
CA VAL A 498 9.08 -1.28 -5.19
C VAL A 498 7.59 -1.51 -5.34
N PHE A 499 7.10 -2.62 -4.78
CA PHE A 499 5.70 -3.02 -4.79
C PHE A 499 5.14 -3.02 -3.37
N ILE A 500 4.17 -2.15 -3.13
CA ILE A 500 3.54 -2.06 -1.81
C ILE A 500 2.54 -3.20 -1.61
N TYR A 501 2.66 -3.90 -0.51
CA TYR A 501 1.67 -4.85 -0.01
C TYR A 501 0.74 -4.11 0.96
N ARG A 502 -0.53 -3.85 0.62
CA ARG A 502 -1.29 -4.28 -0.58
C ARG A 502 -2.37 -3.26 -0.99
N GLU A 503 -3.18 -3.58 -2.00
CA GLU A 503 -4.25 -2.71 -2.52
C GLU A 503 -5.32 -2.31 -1.48
N ARG A 504 -5.79 -3.26 -0.65
CA ARG A 504 -6.83 -3.03 0.37
C ARG A 504 -6.70 -3.95 1.59
N GLY A 505 -7.22 -3.50 2.72
CA GLY A 505 -7.34 -4.28 3.96
C GLY A 505 -7.73 -3.43 5.17
N SER A 506 -8.45 -3.99 6.14
CA SER A 506 -8.90 -3.29 7.37
C SER A 506 -8.75 -4.07 8.67
N HIS A 507 -8.32 -5.34 8.62
CA HIS A 507 -8.30 -6.18 9.82
C HIS A 507 -6.89 -6.24 10.42
N GLY A 508 -6.79 -6.12 11.75
CA GLY A 508 -5.54 -6.24 12.51
C GLY A 508 -4.96 -7.65 12.60
N THR A 509 -5.08 -8.46 11.55
CA THR A 509 -4.27 -9.68 11.38
C THR A 509 -3.05 -9.33 10.54
N GLN A 510 -1.94 -10.02 10.78
CA GLN A 510 -0.68 -9.80 10.05
C GLN A 510 -0.90 -9.71 8.53
N HIS A 511 -0.44 -8.62 7.93
CA HIS A 511 -0.55 -8.26 6.52
C HIS A 511 -1.97 -7.97 5.98
N ALA A 512 -3.01 -7.99 6.82
CA ALA A 512 -4.40 -7.72 6.42
C ALA A 512 -4.83 -6.26 6.64
N GLY A 513 -3.98 -5.44 7.25
CA GLY A 513 -4.19 -4.01 7.49
C GLY A 513 -3.36 -3.10 6.58
N ALA A 514 -2.46 -3.66 5.76
CA ALA A 514 -1.47 -2.91 4.98
C ALA A 514 -1.99 -2.26 3.69
N GLY A 515 -3.31 -2.21 3.50
CA GLY A 515 -3.97 -1.65 2.32
C GLY A 515 -3.68 -0.17 2.09
N PHE A 516 -3.69 0.31 0.84
CA PHE A 516 -3.93 1.73 0.54
C PHE A 516 -5.40 2.12 0.73
N LEU A 517 -6.30 1.15 0.50
CA LEU A 517 -7.73 1.29 0.73
C LEU A 517 -8.15 0.41 1.92
N ARG A 518 -9.29 0.76 2.53
CA ARG A 518 -10.00 -0.08 3.50
C ARG A 518 -10.90 -1.09 2.77
N ASN A 519 -11.46 -2.05 3.49
CA ASN A 519 -12.35 -3.07 2.91
C ASN A 519 -13.65 -2.49 2.31
N ASP A 520 -14.07 -1.32 2.78
CA ASP A 520 -15.20 -0.56 2.24
C ASP A 520 -14.79 0.37 1.08
N ASN A 521 -13.56 0.23 0.58
CA ASN A 521 -12.91 1.04 -0.45
C ASN A 521 -12.71 2.52 -0.06
N SER A 522 -12.91 2.91 1.20
CA SER A 522 -12.47 4.23 1.66
C SER A 522 -10.94 4.32 1.61
N ILE A 523 -10.43 5.50 1.27
CA ILE A 523 -9.01 5.71 0.98
C ILE A 523 -8.28 6.09 2.27
N ARG A 524 -7.09 5.52 2.48
CA ARG A 524 -6.23 5.86 3.62
C ARG A 524 -5.31 7.03 3.29
N PRO A 525 -4.82 7.77 4.31
CA PRO A 525 -3.83 8.83 4.11
C PRO A 525 -2.56 8.37 3.38
N SER A 526 -2.19 7.09 3.53
CA SER A 526 -1.07 6.46 2.83
C SER A 526 -1.21 6.46 1.31
N TRP A 527 -2.43 6.39 0.78
CA TRP A 527 -2.65 6.53 -0.66
C TRP A 527 -2.17 7.91 -1.14
N PHE A 528 -2.52 8.97 -0.41
CA PHE A 528 -2.17 10.35 -0.78
C PHE A 528 -0.68 10.62 -0.64
N SER A 529 -0.06 10.15 0.45
CA SER A 529 1.38 10.36 0.66
C SER A 529 2.24 9.62 -0.37
N TYR A 530 1.83 8.39 -0.72
CA TYR A 530 2.52 7.61 -1.75
C TYR A 530 2.27 8.16 -3.16
N SER A 531 1.04 8.64 -3.45
CA SER A 531 0.70 9.33 -4.70
C SER A 531 1.58 10.58 -4.93
N THR A 532 1.92 11.30 -3.87
CA THR A 532 2.90 12.40 -3.93
C THR A 532 4.30 11.88 -4.23
N LEU A 533 4.78 10.85 -3.51
CA LEU A 533 6.08 10.25 -3.77
C LEU A 533 6.25 9.87 -5.25
N VAL A 534 5.26 9.16 -5.80
CA VAL A 534 5.23 8.72 -7.20
C VAL A 534 5.47 9.90 -8.14
N ARG A 535 4.75 11.01 -7.92
CA ARG A 535 4.91 12.23 -8.75
C ARG A 535 6.24 12.92 -8.55
N GLN A 536 6.76 12.91 -7.33
CA GLN A 536 8.02 13.59 -7.03
C GLN A 536 9.22 12.85 -7.59
N LEU A 537 9.19 11.51 -7.60
CA LEU A 537 10.29 10.71 -8.16
C LEU A 537 10.06 10.23 -9.60
N ASN A 538 8.91 10.55 -10.22
CA ASN A 538 8.72 10.32 -11.64
C ASN A 538 9.78 11.12 -12.44
N GLY A 539 10.49 10.47 -13.36
CA GLY A 539 11.57 11.10 -14.13
C GLY A 539 12.91 11.25 -13.40
N VAL A 540 13.06 10.68 -12.19
CA VAL A 540 14.38 10.63 -11.53
C VAL A 540 15.30 9.66 -12.26
N GLU A 541 16.45 10.16 -12.69
CA GLU A 541 17.42 9.42 -13.52
C GLU A 541 18.47 8.68 -12.67
N THR A 542 18.75 9.17 -11.46
CA THR A 542 19.85 8.66 -10.65
C THR A 542 19.51 7.32 -9.99
N VAL A 543 20.30 6.30 -10.32
CA VAL A 543 20.39 5.05 -9.55
C VAL A 543 21.50 5.19 -8.50
N LYS A 544 21.24 4.70 -7.28
CA LYS A 544 22.18 4.73 -6.13
C LYS A 544 22.53 6.14 -5.64
N VAL A 545 21.65 6.69 -4.79
CA VAL A 545 21.83 8.02 -4.19
C VAL A 545 22.41 7.87 -2.77
N PRO A 546 23.50 8.57 -2.42
CA PRO A 546 24.01 8.56 -1.06
C PRO A 546 23.06 9.32 -0.12
N ARG A 547 22.91 8.83 1.10
CA ARG A 547 22.23 9.53 2.19
C ARG A 547 22.99 10.81 2.54
N LEU A 548 22.28 11.90 2.76
CA LEU A 548 22.83 13.15 3.32
C LEU A 548 23.06 13.00 4.85
N ILE A 549 24.27 13.30 5.32
CA ILE A 549 24.67 13.12 6.73
C ILE A 549 24.63 14.43 7.51
N PHE A 550 23.60 14.62 8.32
CA PHE A 550 23.41 15.80 9.17
C PHE A 550 24.12 15.62 10.53
N LYS A 551 25.38 16.06 10.61
CA LYS A 551 26.27 15.81 11.78
C LYS A 551 25.68 16.24 13.14
N ASP A 552 24.89 17.30 13.15
CA ASP A 552 24.33 17.86 14.39
C ASP A 552 22.97 17.24 14.76
N ASN A 553 22.38 16.42 13.88
CA ASN A 553 21.11 15.75 14.13
C ASN A 553 20.94 14.49 13.26
N GLU A 554 21.30 13.34 13.81
CA GLU A 554 21.20 12.03 13.14
C GLU A 554 19.77 11.58 12.84
N LYS A 555 18.77 12.25 13.43
CA LYS A 555 17.35 11.99 13.18
C LYS A 555 16.85 12.59 11.87
N ILE A 556 17.63 13.49 11.25
CA ILE A 556 17.29 14.04 9.93
C ILE A 556 17.79 13.08 8.86
N TRP A 557 16.90 12.75 7.94
CA TRP A 557 17.20 11.91 6.79
C TRP A 557 16.92 12.67 5.50
N GLY A 558 17.77 12.49 4.50
CA GLY A 558 17.52 13.08 3.21
C GLY A 558 18.36 12.52 2.08
N TYR A 559 17.86 12.75 0.87
CA TYR A 559 18.47 12.35 -0.39
C TYR A 559 18.38 13.51 -1.38
N LEU A 560 19.45 13.73 -2.15
CA LEU A 560 19.49 14.72 -3.22
C LEU A 560 19.42 14.01 -4.58
N TRP A 561 18.23 13.98 -5.16
CA TRP A 561 17.95 13.33 -6.44
C TRP A 561 18.22 14.27 -7.61
N GLU A 562 18.44 13.69 -8.78
CA GLU A 562 18.41 14.39 -10.07
C GLU A 562 17.17 13.97 -10.86
N ARG A 563 16.37 14.95 -11.27
CA ARG A 563 15.11 14.77 -12.00
C ARG A 563 15.05 15.79 -13.13
N ASP A 564 15.00 15.32 -14.37
CA ASP A 564 14.93 16.18 -15.56
C ASP A 564 16.02 17.27 -15.60
N GLY A 565 17.24 16.95 -15.13
CA GLY A 565 18.37 17.90 -15.03
C GLY A 565 18.31 18.87 -13.85
N GLU A 566 17.29 18.80 -12.98
CA GLU A 566 17.17 19.61 -11.78
C GLU A 566 17.41 18.79 -10.50
N LYS A 567 17.83 19.47 -9.43
CA LYS A 567 17.99 18.85 -8.11
C LYS A 567 16.68 18.83 -7.33
N LEU A 568 16.39 17.68 -6.75
CA LEU A 568 15.23 17.45 -5.87
C LEU A 568 15.73 16.93 -4.53
N LEU A 569 15.57 17.72 -3.47
CA LEU A 569 15.86 17.29 -2.10
C LEU A 569 14.61 16.63 -1.50
N ALA A 570 14.68 15.35 -1.16
CA ALA A 570 13.71 14.69 -0.28
C ALA A 570 14.26 14.68 1.15
N VAL A 571 13.48 15.14 2.13
CA VAL A 571 13.95 15.27 3.52
C VAL A 571 12.84 15.08 4.54
N TRP A 572 13.14 14.42 5.65
CA TRP A 572 12.25 14.23 6.80
C TRP A 572 13.06 14.09 8.09
N SER A 573 12.36 13.97 9.22
CA SER A 573 12.94 13.64 10.52
C SER A 573 12.28 12.40 11.10
N LEU A 574 12.96 11.67 11.97
CA LEU A 574 12.36 10.59 12.75
C LEU A 574 11.40 11.10 13.84
N GLU A 575 11.37 12.40 14.08
CA GLU A 575 10.52 13.07 15.07
C GLU A 575 9.83 14.30 14.45
N ASP A 576 8.65 14.64 14.98
CA ASP A 576 7.95 15.87 14.61
C ASP A 576 8.69 17.13 15.14
N ASP A 577 8.34 18.30 14.60
CA ASP A 577 8.84 19.63 15.00
C ASP A 577 10.38 19.81 14.95
N THR A 578 11.06 19.05 14.07
CA THR A 578 12.49 19.20 13.84
C THR A 578 12.76 20.38 12.90
N VAL A 579 13.75 21.24 13.20
CA VAL A 579 14.15 22.33 12.30
C VAL A 579 15.23 21.83 11.34
N LEU A 580 14.99 21.98 10.04
CA LEU A 580 15.97 21.66 9.00
C LEU A 580 17.14 22.67 9.01
N PRO A 581 18.39 22.26 9.30
CA PRO A 581 19.54 23.16 9.42
C PRO A 581 20.16 23.47 8.05
N LEU A 582 19.34 23.84 7.06
CA LEU A 582 19.78 24.20 5.71
C LEU A 582 19.30 25.59 5.29
N ASN A 583 20.18 26.30 4.58
CA ASN A 583 19.84 27.52 3.87
C ASN A 583 19.67 27.20 2.37
N LEU A 584 18.45 26.96 1.95
CA LEU A 584 18.10 26.61 0.57
C LEU A 584 17.77 27.86 -0.28
N GLY A 585 17.70 29.04 0.35
CA GLY A 585 17.23 30.26 -0.29
C GLY A 585 15.73 30.19 -0.61
N GLU A 586 15.31 30.82 -1.70
CA GLU A 586 13.98 30.58 -2.25
C GLU A 586 13.94 29.19 -2.90
N CYS A 587 12.86 28.45 -2.64
CA CYS A 587 12.62 27.12 -3.19
C CYS A 587 11.11 26.79 -3.23
N THR A 588 10.76 25.75 -3.98
CA THR A 588 9.40 25.17 -3.96
C THR A 588 9.39 23.94 -3.06
N VAL A 589 8.63 24.01 -1.96
CA VAL A 589 8.40 22.90 -1.03
C VAL A 589 7.08 22.24 -1.38
N THR A 590 7.11 20.94 -1.63
CA THR A 590 5.91 20.09 -1.71
C THR A 590 5.83 19.23 -0.46
N ASP A 591 4.72 19.30 0.28
CA ASP A 591 4.51 18.41 1.43
C ASP A 591 4.16 16.98 1.01
N SER A 592 4.05 16.07 1.98
CA SER A 592 3.71 14.67 1.72
C SER A 592 2.37 14.49 1.01
N PHE A 593 1.43 15.42 1.11
CA PHE A 593 0.09 15.29 0.51
C PHE A 593 -0.06 16.08 -0.80
N GLY A 594 1.05 16.61 -1.32
CA GLY A 594 1.13 17.21 -2.64
C GLY A 594 0.89 18.71 -2.66
N LYS A 595 0.71 19.37 -1.50
CA LYS A 595 0.56 20.82 -1.43
C LYS A 595 1.89 21.49 -1.72
N LYS A 596 1.90 22.44 -2.65
CA LYS A 596 3.09 23.19 -3.05
C LYS A 596 3.09 24.60 -2.46
N ARG A 597 4.24 25.05 -1.98
CA ARG A 597 4.48 26.43 -1.54
C ARG A 597 5.85 26.91 -2.02
N VAL A 598 5.95 28.17 -2.43
CA VAL A 598 7.24 28.84 -2.63
C VAL A 598 7.62 29.50 -1.32
N LEU A 599 8.76 29.10 -0.76
CA LEU A 599 9.23 29.53 0.56
C LEU A 599 10.67 30.00 0.48
N LYS A 600 11.05 30.89 1.40
CA LYS A 600 12.46 31.20 1.66
C LYS A 600 12.93 30.41 2.88
N VAL A 601 13.76 29.40 2.68
CA VAL A 601 14.26 28.49 3.71
C VAL A 601 15.66 28.90 4.13
N ASN A 602 15.78 29.45 5.34
CA ASN A 602 17.03 29.93 5.94
C ASN A 602 17.19 29.34 7.35
N ASN A 603 17.33 28.02 7.48
CA ASN A 603 17.40 27.29 8.76
C ASN A 603 16.13 27.42 9.64
N ASN A 604 14.96 27.51 9.02
CA ASN A 604 13.69 27.79 9.69
C ASN A 604 12.54 26.90 9.23
N LEU A 605 12.80 25.91 8.40
CA LEU A 605 11.77 25.00 7.91
C LEU A 605 11.57 23.87 8.91
N ASN A 606 10.37 23.76 9.48
CA ASN A 606 9.98 22.63 10.30
C ASN A 606 9.72 21.42 9.41
N ILE A 607 10.27 20.28 9.80
CA ILE A 607 10.10 18.97 9.21
C ILE A 607 9.65 17.98 10.29
N GLY A 608 8.99 16.91 9.88
CA GLY A 608 8.52 15.86 10.78
C GLY A 608 8.69 14.50 10.17
N ILE A 609 7.89 13.53 10.63
CA ILE A 609 7.94 12.14 10.14
C ILE A 609 7.56 11.99 8.66
N PHE A 610 6.84 12.98 8.13
CA PHE A 610 6.41 13.06 6.74
C PHE A 610 7.51 13.67 5.85
N PRO A 611 7.85 13.03 4.72
CA PRO A 611 8.79 13.62 3.76
C PRO A 611 8.27 14.90 3.12
N LEU A 612 9.19 15.86 3.02
CA LEU A 612 9.07 17.04 2.16
C LEU A 612 9.93 16.86 0.91
N TYR A 613 9.45 17.41 -0.20
CA TYR A 613 10.13 17.38 -1.49
C TYR A 613 10.40 18.81 -1.94
N ILE A 614 11.68 19.18 -2.03
CA ILE A 614 12.12 20.55 -2.24
C ILE A 614 12.85 20.65 -3.59
N SER A 615 12.35 21.54 -4.44
CA SER A 615 12.83 21.79 -5.81
C SER A 615 13.03 23.29 -6.05
N ASN A 616 13.54 23.68 -7.22
CA ASN A 616 13.82 25.08 -7.55
C ASN A 616 14.70 25.78 -6.50
N ILE A 617 15.70 25.07 -5.97
CA ILE A 617 16.55 25.53 -4.87
C ILE A 617 17.53 26.59 -5.39
N THR A 618 17.33 27.85 -4.99
CA THR A 618 18.20 28.97 -5.43
C THR A 618 19.60 28.91 -4.84
N ASN A 619 19.80 28.27 -3.69
CA ASN A 619 21.11 28.11 -3.05
C ASN A 619 21.66 26.67 -3.19
N ILE A 620 21.50 26.05 -4.36
CA ILE A 620 21.83 24.63 -4.57
C ILE A 620 23.34 24.34 -4.40
N ASP A 621 24.21 25.27 -4.80
CA ASP A 621 25.66 25.09 -4.67
C ASP A 621 26.10 24.99 -3.21
N ALA A 622 25.47 25.75 -2.30
CA ALA A 622 25.77 25.64 -0.87
C ALA A 622 25.35 24.28 -0.31
N LEU A 623 24.19 23.77 -0.75
CA LEU A 623 23.73 22.44 -0.38
C LEU A 623 24.69 21.35 -0.86
N VAL A 624 25.10 21.40 -2.12
CA VAL A 624 26.02 20.42 -2.71
C VAL A 624 27.41 20.51 -2.07
N ASN A 625 27.90 21.69 -1.70
CA ASN A 625 29.20 21.82 -1.03
C ASN A 625 29.20 21.36 0.43
N GLN A 626 28.02 21.22 1.05
CA GLN A 626 27.89 20.80 2.44
C GLN A 626 28.03 19.28 2.63
N PHE A 627 27.71 18.50 1.61
CA PHE A 627 27.66 17.03 1.62
C PHE A 627 28.62 16.44 0.59
#